data_AF-A0A9E6Y1M5-F1
#
_entry.id   AF-A0A9E6Y1M5-F1
#
_cell.length_a   1.000
_cell.length_b   1.000
_cell.length_c   1.000
_cell.angle_alpha   90.00
_cell.angle_beta   90.00
_cell.angle_gamma   90.00
#
_symmetry.space_group_name_H-M   'P 1'
#
loop_
_entity.id
_entity.type
_entity.pdbx_description
1 polymer ?
#
loop_
_entity_poly.entity_id
_entity_poly.type
_entity_poly.pdbx_seq_one_letter_code
_entity_poly.pdbx_strand_id
1 'polypeptide(L)'
;MRGVLALTACCALLAGCGGGERQDHAEKSATYDLDVVSADFPKDQSISAPAELTIAVRNTGDRTIPNLAVSLDGISSANDQPGLADARQPVWIVADSPTAADTAYDFTWTVGKLDAGATKSLTWRLTPATPGTHSLTWTVAAGLHGKAKARTKGGGLPTGKFTVRVSDAPAQATVDPQTGDVVDK
;
A
#
# COMPACT_ATOMS: atom_id res chain seq x y z
N MET A 1 -44.32 -55.03 13.48
CA MET A 1 -44.32 -54.61 12.05
C MET A 1 -44.16 -53.10 12.00
N ARG A 2 -43.14 -52.64 11.26
CA ARG A 2 -42.97 -51.28 10.69
C ARG A 2 -42.68 -50.14 11.69
N GLY A 3 -41.61 -49.36 11.58
CA GLY A 3 -40.54 -49.25 10.60
C GLY A 3 -39.63 -48.09 11.04
N VAL A 4 -38.33 -48.33 11.03
CA VAL A 4 -37.27 -47.37 11.36
C VAL A 4 -37.29 -46.23 10.34
N LEU A 5 -37.47 -44.98 10.80
CA LEU A 5 -37.24 -43.80 9.96
C LEU A 5 -35.78 -43.36 10.14
N ALA A 6 -35.01 -43.53 9.07
CA ALA A 6 -33.59 -43.22 9.02
C ALA A 6 -33.35 -41.70 9.11
N LEU A 7 -32.50 -41.28 10.05
CA LEU A 7 -31.88 -39.95 10.07
C LEU A 7 -30.87 -39.88 8.92
N THR A 8 -31.22 -39.19 7.83
CA THR A 8 -30.25 -38.83 6.79
C THR A 8 -29.47 -37.61 7.26
N ALA A 9 -28.26 -37.84 7.77
CA ALA A 9 -27.30 -36.80 8.10
C ALA A 9 -26.74 -36.18 6.81
N CYS A 10 -27.14 -34.95 6.50
CA CYS A 10 -26.49 -34.12 5.50
C CYS A 10 -25.12 -33.65 6.03
N CYS A 11 -24.07 -34.44 5.80
CA CYS A 11 -22.69 -33.94 5.86
C CYS A 11 -22.44 -33.06 4.62
N ALA A 12 -22.86 -31.79 4.69
CA ALA A 12 -22.39 -30.80 3.74
C ALA A 12 -20.90 -30.54 4.03
N LEU A 13 -20.05 -30.98 3.11
CA LEU A 13 -18.62 -30.73 3.09
C LEU A 13 -18.37 -29.22 3.23
N LEU A 14 -17.75 -28.82 4.33
CA LEU A 14 -17.15 -27.50 4.49
C LEU A 14 -15.93 -27.41 3.55
N ALA A 15 -16.18 -27.26 2.25
CA ALA A 15 -15.19 -26.71 1.33
C ALA A 15 -15.10 -25.21 1.62
N GLY A 16 -14.47 -24.86 2.75
CA GLY A 16 -14.10 -23.50 3.05
C GLY A 16 -13.16 -22.99 1.96
N CYS A 17 -13.47 -21.82 1.40
CA CYS A 17 -12.55 -21.07 0.56
C CYS A 17 -11.30 -20.74 1.39
N GLY A 18 -10.26 -21.58 1.31
CA GLY A 18 -9.07 -21.45 2.16
C GLY A 18 -8.15 -22.67 2.27
N GLY A 19 -8.40 -23.74 1.50
CA GLY A 19 -7.56 -24.96 1.51
C GLY A 19 -6.33 -24.88 0.60
N GLY A 20 -5.50 -23.85 0.74
CA GLY A 20 -4.21 -23.72 0.05
C GLY A 20 -3.03 -23.77 1.01
N GLU A 21 -1.81 -23.99 0.50
CA GLU A 21 -0.60 -23.79 1.29
C GLU A 21 -0.56 -22.38 1.88
N ARG A 22 0.00 -22.23 3.08
CA ARG A 22 0.12 -20.92 3.72
C ARG A 22 0.84 -19.94 2.78
N GLN A 23 0.32 -18.72 2.68
CA GLN A 23 0.86 -17.68 1.78
C GLN A 23 2.36 -17.41 2.01
N ASP A 24 2.85 -17.62 3.23
CA ASP A 24 4.25 -17.42 3.62
C ASP A 24 5.15 -18.65 3.45
N HIS A 25 4.65 -19.77 2.89
CA HIS A 25 5.39 -21.03 2.81
C HIS A 25 6.70 -20.90 2.02
N ALA A 26 6.69 -20.13 0.93
CA ALA A 26 7.86 -19.91 0.08
C ALA A 26 8.82 -18.81 0.58
N GLU A 27 8.43 -18.02 1.58
CA GLU A 27 9.28 -16.92 2.06
C GLU A 27 10.38 -17.46 2.99
N LYS A 28 11.63 -17.30 2.55
CA LYS A 28 12.80 -17.71 3.34
C LYS A 28 13.12 -16.67 4.41
N SER A 29 13.38 -17.14 5.63
CA SER A 29 13.83 -16.28 6.73
C SER A 29 15.24 -15.75 6.48
N ALA A 30 15.38 -14.44 6.40
CA ALA A 30 16.67 -13.76 6.24
C ALA A 30 16.54 -12.28 6.64
N THR A 31 17.65 -11.64 6.97
CA THR A 31 17.73 -10.19 7.12
C THR A 31 18.59 -9.62 5.99
N TYR A 32 18.13 -8.52 5.39
CA TYR A 32 18.80 -7.83 4.29
C TYR A 32 19.08 -6.38 4.70
N ASP A 33 20.32 -5.93 4.46
CA ASP A 33 20.71 -4.56 4.71
C ASP A 33 20.36 -3.70 3.49
N LEU A 34 19.65 -2.61 3.72
CA LEU A 34 19.27 -1.64 2.70
C LEU A 34 19.35 -0.22 3.25
N ASP A 35 19.48 0.74 2.35
CA ASP A 35 19.36 2.16 2.66
C ASP A 35 18.19 2.76 1.89
N VAL A 36 17.47 3.69 2.52
CA VAL A 36 16.54 4.57 1.82
C VAL A 36 17.32 5.78 1.35
N VAL A 37 17.52 5.87 0.05
CA VAL A 37 18.34 6.90 -0.60
C VAL A 37 17.61 8.22 -0.66
N SER A 38 16.31 8.20 -0.94
CA SER A 38 15.44 9.37 -0.89
C SER A 38 14.01 8.96 -0.57
N ALA A 39 13.26 9.89 0.00
CA ALA A 39 11.83 9.74 0.25
C ALA A 39 11.22 11.14 0.16
N ASP A 40 10.36 11.34 -0.83
CA ASP A 40 9.84 12.64 -1.23
C ASP A 40 8.34 12.59 -1.42
N PHE A 41 7.62 13.52 -0.80
CA PHE A 41 6.19 13.71 -0.97
C PHE A 41 5.87 15.19 -0.74
N PRO A 42 5.11 15.87 -1.63
CA PRO A 42 4.78 17.28 -1.44
C PRO A 42 4.09 17.53 -0.10
N LYS A 43 4.67 18.38 0.73
CA LYS A 43 4.14 18.72 2.06
C LYS A 43 2.89 19.60 2.00
N ASP A 44 2.71 20.34 0.90
CA ASP A 44 1.58 21.20 0.65
C ASP A 44 0.89 20.68 -0.61
N GLN A 45 -0.39 20.35 -0.49
CA GLN A 45 -1.20 19.71 -1.53
C GLN A 45 -2.56 20.38 -1.61
N SER A 46 -3.25 20.19 -2.73
CA SER A 46 -4.62 20.65 -2.93
C SER A 46 -5.54 19.46 -3.14
N ILE A 47 -6.77 19.54 -2.61
CA ILE A 47 -7.77 18.51 -2.84
C ILE A 47 -7.95 18.27 -4.35
N SER A 48 -8.12 17.01 -4.73
CA SER A 48 -8.30 16.56 -6.11
C SER A 48 -7.11 16.80 -7.06
N ALA A 49 -6.03 17.45 -6.62
CA ALA A 49 -4.81 17.62 -7.40
C ALA A 49 -3.87 16.42 -7.17
N PRO A 50 -3.47 15.66 -8.19
CA PRO A 50 -2.54 14.55 -8.02
C PRO A 50 -1.20 15.00 -7.43
N ALA A 51 -0.67 14.23 -6.49
CA ALA A 51 0.65 14.39 -5.90
C ALA A 51 1.46 13.10 -6.05
N GLU A 52 2.74 13.22 -6.36
CA GLU A 52 3.64 12.08 -6.50
C GLU A 52 4.40 11.83 -5.19
N LEU A 53 4.26 10.62 -4.65
CA LEU A 53 5.11 10.09 -3.58
C LEU A 53 6.20 9.25 -4.23
N THR A 54 7.47 9.53 -3.94
CA THR A 54 8.59 8.71 -4.41
C THR A 54 9.46 8.24 -3.24
N ILE A 55 9.80 6.95 -3.24
CA ILE A 55 10.74 6.35 -2.27
C ILE A 55 11.80 5.58 -3.06
N ALA A 56 13.06 5.97 -2.91
CA ALA A 56 14.20 5.29 -3.53
C ALA A 56 14.94 4.41 -2.51
N VAL A 57 15.07 3.13 -2.83
CA VAL A 57 15.67 2.12 -1.94
C VAL A 57 16.86 1.48 -2.62
N ARG A 58 17.99 1.41 -1.91
CA ARG A 58 19.20 0.74 -2.35
C ARG A 58 19.49 -0.48 -1.50
N ASN A 59 19.73 -1.62 -2.13
CA ASN A 59 20.26 -2.80 -1.44
C ASN A 59 21.76 -2.59 -1.19
N THR A 60 22.13 -2.42 0.07
CA THR A 60 23.53 -2.21 0.47
C THR A 60 24.22 -3.49 0.92
N GLY A 61 23.45 -4.59 1.02
CA GLY A 61 23.99 -5.91 1.31
C GLY A 61 24.64 -6.57 0.10
N ASP A 62 25.16 -7.77 0.34
CA ASP A 62 25.82 -8.65 -0.63
C ASP A 62 24.86 -9.67 -1.27
N ARG A 63 23.64 -9.80 -0.74
CA ARG A 63 22.61 -10.72 -1.20
C ARG A 63 21.48 -9.99 -1.89
N THR A 64 20.97 -10.60 -2.95
CA THR A 64 19.73 -10.20 -3.59
C THR A 64 18.56 -10.24 -2.60
N ILE A 65 17.78 -9.17 -2.52
CA ILE A 65 16.47 -9.16 -1.86
C ILE A 65 15.47 -9.85 -2.80
N PRO A 66 14.80 -10.94 -2.38
CA PRO A 66 13.97 -11.74 -3.26
C PRO A 66 12.67 -11.03 -3.66
N ASN A 67 12.08 -10.28 -2.73
CA ASN A 67 10.85 -9.54 -2.98
C ASN A 67 10.79 -8.29 -2.08
N LEU A 68 11.15 -7.14 -2.60
CA LEU A 68 11.03 -5.88 -1.88
C LEU A 68 9.54 -5.54 -1.75
N ALA A 69 9.12 -5.11 -0.55
CA ALA A 69 7.76 -4.69 -0.28
C ALA A 69 7.75 -3.33 0.41
N VAL A 70 6.74 -2.51 0.10
CA VAL A 70 6.54 -1.21 0.76
C VAL A 70 5.09 -1.11 1.21
N SER A 71 4.91 -0.74 2.47
CA SER A 71 3.60 -0.47 3.07
C SER A 71 3.46 1.03 3.34
N LEU A 72 2.29 1.57 3.03
CA LEU A 72 1.90 2.94 3.37
C LEU A 72 0.77 2.91 4.38
N ASP A 73 0.92 3.68 5.45
CA ASP A 73 -0.10 3.91 6.48
C ASP A 73 -0.54 5.37 6.47
N GLY A 74 -1.81 5.61 6.78
CA GLY A 74 -2.46 6.92 6.69
C GLY A 74 -3.10 7.24 5.33
N ILE A 75 -3.17 6.27 4.40
CA ILE A 75 -3.91 6.44 3.13
C ILE A 75 -5.41 6.62 3.37
N SER A 76 -5.96 5.95 4.39
CA SER A 76 -7.31 6.15 4.89
C SER A 76 -7.31 6.41 6.40
N SER A 77 -8.39 6.99 6.90
CA SER A 77 -8.59 7.29 8.32
C SER A 77 -9.98 6.84 8.78
N ALA A 78 -10.11 6.47 10.05
CA ALA A 78 -11.41 6.21 10.64
C ALA A 78 -12.24 7.51 10.72
N ASN A 79 -13.54 7.38 10.48
CA ASN A 79 -14.54 8.42 10.61
C ASN A 79 -15.76 7.84 11.33
N ASP A 80 -16.00 8.34 12.54
CA ASP A 80 -17.05 7.83 13.42
C ASP A 80 -18.44 8.45 13.14
N GLN A 81 -18.60 9.18 12.04
CA GLN A 81 -19.88 9.77 11.67
C GLN A 81 -20.94 8.67 11.47
N PRO A 82 -22.06 8.71 12.23
CA PRO A 82 -23.13 7.73 12.08
C PRO A 82 -23.73 7.74 10.66
N GLY A 83 -24.07 6.56 10.15
CA GLY A 83 -24.72 6.39 8.85
C GLY A 83 -23.78 6.35 7.64
N LEU A 84 -22.45 6.40 7.84
CA LEU A 84 -21.50 6.12 6.77
C LEU A 84 -21.58 4.65 6.33
N ALA A 85 -21.48 4.42 5.02
CA ALA A 85 -21.40 3.07 4.46
C ALA A 85 -20.08 2.37 4.80
N ASP A 86 -18.99 3.13 4.92
CA ASP A 86 -17.68 2.67 5.38
C ASP A 86 -17.14 3.66 6.42
N ALA A 87 -16.74 3.16 7.58
CA ALA A 87 -16.11 3.98 8.61
C ALA A 87 -14.66 4.35 8.26
N ARG A 88 -14.02 3.69 7.28
CA ARG A 88 -12.70 4.06 6.77
C ARG A 88 -12.85 4.95 5.55
N GLN A 89 -12.55 6.24 5.73
CA GLN A 89 -12.64 7.23 4.67
C GLN A 89 -11.25 7.52 4.08
N PRO A 90 -11.14 7.74 2.76
CA PRO A 90 -9.86 8.00 2.12
C PRO A 90 -9.31 9.39 2.51
N VAL A 91 -8.05 9.44 2.91
CA VAL A 91 -7.27 10.68 2.97
C VAL A 91 -6.66 10.94 1.58
N TRP A 92 -6.08 9.89 0.99
CA TRP A 92 -5.61 9.87 -0.39
C TRP A 92 -6.21 8.70 -1.17
N ILE A 93 -6.52 8.93 -2.44
CA ILE A 93 -6.89 7.90 -3.40
C ILE A 93 -5.63 7.50 -4.17
N VAL A 94 -5.34 6.20 -4.23
CA VAL A 94 -4.23 5.67 -5.02
C VAL A 94 -4.66 5.61 -6.49
N ALA A 95 -4.14 6.54 -7.30
CA ALA A 95 -4.44 6.62 -8.73
C ALA A 95 -3.47 5.79 -9.58
N ASP A 96 -2.23 5.63 -9.11
CA ASP A 96 -1.22 4.77 -9.75
C ASP A 96 -0.16 4.31 -8.71
N SER A 97 0.54 3.21 -8.98
CA SER A 97 1.50 2.60 -8.05
C SER A 97 2.67 1.89 -8.76
N PRO A 98 3.82 1.68 -8.07
CA PRO A 98 5.07 1.24 -8.71
C PRO A 98 5.05 -0.18 -9.32
N THR A 99 4.14 -1.08 -8.92
CA THR A 99 3.87 -2.39 -9.57
C THR A 99 2.62 -3.06 -8.99
N ALA A 100 1.85 -3.72 -9.87
CA ALA A 100 0.63 -4.47 -9.55
C ALA A 100 0.94 -5.92 -9.16
N ALA A 101 1.11 -6.17 -7.87
CA ALA A 101 0.64 -7.42 -7.31
C ALA A 101 -0.27 -6.99 -6.17
N ASP A 102 -1.58 -7.03 -6.41
CA ASP A 102 -2.61 -6.84 -5.39
C ASP A 102 -2.28 -7.82 -4.26
N THR A 103 -1.60 -7.32 -3.23
CA THR A 103 -1.38 -8.13 -2.05
C THR A 103 -2.68 -8.13 -1.28
N ALA A 104 -2.92 -9.18 -0.48
CA ALA A 104 -4.06 -9.19 0.43
C ALA A 104 -3.89 -8.21 1.61
N TYR A 105 -2.78 -7.48 1.68
CA TYR A 105 -2.48 -6.52 2.73
C TYR A 105 -2.82 -5.11 2.25
N ASP A 106 -3.62 -4.40 3.06
CA ASP A 106 -4.01 -3.02 2.80
C ASP A 106 -2.75 -2.15 2.53
N PHE A 107 -2.80 -1.38 1.44
CA PHE A 107 -1.77 -0.42 1.04
C PHE A 107 -0.34 -0.95 1.12
N THR A 108 -0.15 -2.20 0.68
CA THR A 108 1.18 -2.83 0.58
C THR A 108 1.43 -3.32 -0.84
N TRP A 109 2.55 -2.89 -1.40
CA TRP A 109 2.97 -3.23 -2.77
C TRP A 109 4.24 -4.06 -2.73
N THR A 110 4.26 -5.14 -3.50
CA THR A 110 5.51 -5.85 -3.80
C THR A 110 6.07 -5.34 -5.11
N VAL A 111 7.39 -5.14 -5.14
CA VAL A 111 8.10 -4.50 -6.27
C VAL A 111 9.19 -5.40 -6.85
N GLY A 112 9.13 -6.67 -6.45
CA GLY A 112 9.97 -7.75 -6.94
C GLY A 112 11.40 -7.71 -6.40
N LYS A 113 12.26 -8.46 -7.08
CA LYS A 113 13.67 -8.65 -6.73
C LYS A 113 14.45 -7.34 -6.76
N LEU A 114 15.33 -7.12 -5.77
CA LEU A 114 16.34 -6.05 -5.78
C LEU A 114 17.74 -6.64 -5.61
N ASP A 115 18.53 -6.59 -6.68
CA ASP A 115 19.90 -7.11 -6.71
C ASP A 115 20.83 -6.39 -5.72
N ALA A 116 21.90 -7.06 -5.30
CA ALA A 116 22.92 -6.49 -4.43
C ALA A 116 23.54 -5.24 -5.08
N GLY A 117 23.66 -4.14 -4.33
CA GLY A 117 24.17 -2.86 -4.82
C GLY A 117 23.19 -2.04 -5.68
N ALA A 118 22.09 -2.64 -6.15
CA ALA A 118 21.12 -1.97 -7.02
C ALA A 118 20.22 -1.01 -6.23
N THR A 119 19.64 -0.04 -6.96
CA THR A 119 18.65 0.92 -6.44
C THR A 119 17.36 0.81 -7.25
N LYS A 120 16.22 0.89 -6.58
CA LYS A 120 14.89 1.04 -7.20
C LYS A 120 14.23 2.32 -6.70
N SER A 121 13.66 3.09 -7.61
CA SER A 121 12.78 4.21 -7.29
C SER A 121 11.34 3.75 -7.46
N LEU A 122 10.53 3.99 -6.42
CA LEU A 122 9.14 3.57 -6.35
C LEU A 122 8.28 4.81 -6.29
N THR A 123 7.37 4.99 -7.26
CA THR A 123 6.51 6.17 -7.35
C THR A 123 5.03 5.79 -7.28
N TRP A 124 4.29 6.47 -6.41
CA TRP A 124 2.84 6.41 -6.32
C TRP A 124 2.26 7.74 -6.78
N ARG A 125 1.15 7.70 -7.50
CA ARG A 125 0.33 8.87 -7.78
C ARG A 125 -0.87 8.86 -6.86
N LEU A 126 -0.93 9.82 -5.95
CA LEU A 126 -1.93 9.93 -4.89
C LEU A 126 -2.78 11.19 -5.10
N THR A 127 -4.10 11.07 -5.06
CA THR A 127 -5.01 12.21 -5.16
C THR A 127 -5.64 12.48 -3.78
N PRO A 128 -5.41 13.65 -3.16
CA PRO A 128 -5.99 13.97 -1.86
C PRO A 128 -7.52 14.08 -1.94
N ALA A 129 -8.20 13.43 -1.00
CA ALA A 129 -9.67 13.40 -0.91
C ALA A 129 -10.20 14.13 0.32
N THR A 130 -9.39 14.29 1.37
CA THR A 130 -9.80 14.92 2.63
C THR A 130 -8.88 16.10 2.96
N PRO A 131 -9.40 17.34 3.07
CA PRO A 131 -8.60 18.50 3.51
C PRO A 131 -8.07 18.35 4.94
N GLY A 132 -7.07 19.15 5.30
CA GLY A 132 -6.49 19.17 6.64
C GLY A 132 -5.04 18.73 6.70
N THR A 133 -4.51 18.56 7.92
CA THR A 133 -3.14 18.11 8.15
C THR A 133 -3.15 16.62 8.44
N HIS A 134 -2.46 15.86 7.59
CA HIS A 134 -2.43 14.40 7.61
C HIS A 134 -1.02 13.87 7.76
N SER A 135 -0.92 12.63 8.23
CA SER A 135 0.35 11.91 8.35
C SER A 135 0.34 10.70 7.43
N LEU A 136 1.42 10.53 6.66
CA LEU A 136 1.65 9.34 5.86
C LEU A 136 2.94 8.68 6.32
N THR A 137 2.85 7.45 6.82
CA THR A 137 4.01 6.66 7.26
C THR A 137 4.30 5.60 6.22
N TRP A 138 5.57 5.36 5.92
CA TRP A 138 5.98 4.32 4.99
C TRP A 138 6.96 3.36 5.67
N THR A 139 6.94 2.09 5.28
CA THR A 139 7.88 1.07 5.76
C THR A 139 8.31 0.18 4.61
N VAL A 140 9.62 -0.09 4.51
CA VAL A 140 10.21 -1.01 3.52
C VAL A 140 10.55 -2.34 4.19
N ALA A 141 10.13 -3.44 3.56
CA ALA A 141 10.45 -4.81 3.95
C ALA A 141 11.14 -5.57 2.81
N ALA A 142 11.84 -6.65 3.16
CA ALA A 142 12.55 -7.51 2.20
C ALA A 142 11.74 -8.76 1.78
N GLY A 143 10.47 -8.81 2.20
CA GLY A 143 9.47 -9.82 1.92
C GLY A 143 8.10 -9.34 2.42
N LEU A 144 7.05 -10.09 2.09
CA LEU A 144 5.67 -9.69 2.35
C LEU A 144 5.14 -10.19 3.70
N HIS A 145 5.58 -11.36 4.15
CA HIS A 145 5.02 -12.06 5.30
C HIS A 145 5.91 -11.98 6.55
N GLY A 146 6.97 -11.17 6.51
CA GLY A 146 7.80 -10.80 7.67
C GLY A 146 8.92 -11.79 8.03
N LYS A 147 9.16 -12.83 7.23
CA LYS A 147 10.31 -13.75 7.41
C LYS A 147 11.58 -13.13 6.82
N ALA A 148 11.48 -12.49 5.67
CA ALA A 148 12.54 -11.70 5.05
C ALA A 148 12.44 -10.25 5.56
N LYS A 149 13.34 -9.90 6.47
CA LYS A 149 13.39 -8.59 7.14
C LYS A 149 14.34 -7.65 6.42
N ALA A 150 13.96 -6.37 6.34
CA ALA A 150 14.85 -5.30 5.93
C ALA A 150 15.41 -4.56 7.15
N ARG A 151 16.62 -4.04 7.03
CA ARG A 151 17.30 -3.30 8.09
C ARG A 151 18.16 -2.19 7.50
N THR A 152 18.17 -1.03 8.14
CA THR A 152 19.10 0.06 7.79
C THR A 152 20.51 -0.22 8.31
N LYS A 153 21.52 0.53 7.84
CA LYS A 153 22.89 0.47 8.37
C LYS A 153 22.96 0.63 9.90
N GLY A 154 22.05 1.42 10.49
CA GLY A 154 21.95 1.65 11.94
C GLY A 154 21.25 0.52 12.71
N GLY A 155 20.78 -0.53 12.03
CA GLY A 155 20.11 -1.67 12.65
C GLY A 155 18.59 -1.52 12.79
N GLY A 156 18.02 -0.38 12.39
CA GLY A 156 16.59 -0.08 12.53
C GLY A 156 15.75 -0.54 11.34
N LEU A 157 14.43 -0.42 11.48
CA LEU A 157 13.50 -0.58 10.36
C LEU A 157 13.69 0.56 9.35
N PRO A 158 13.69 0.27 8.04
CA PRO A 158 13.67 1.33 7.03
C PRO A 158 12.24 1.88 6.93
N THR A 159 12.00 2.98 7.63
CA THR A 159 10.69 3.65 7.74
C THR A 159 10.86 5.16 7.77
N GLY A 160 9.79 5.89 7.45
CA GLY A 160 9.74 7.34 7.56
C GLY A 160 8.30 7.85 7.59
N LYS A 161 8.16 9.16 7.83
CA LYS A 161 6.88 9.82 7.99
C LYS A 161 6.87 11.16 7.27
N PHE A 162 5.80 11.42 6.53
CA PHE A 162 5.46 12.74 6.00
C PHE A 162 4.34 13.35 6.82
N THR A 163 4.40 14.66 7.03
CA THR A 163 3.26 15.46 7.51
C THR A 163 2.87 16.39 6.38
N VAL A 164 1.62 16.29 5.94
CA VAL A 164 1.13 16.92 4.71
C VAL A 164 -0.08 17.78 5.03
N ARG A 165 -0.12 18.99 4.49
CA ARG A 165 -1.27 19.88 4.51
C ARG A 165 -2.00 19.78 3.18
N VAL A 166 -3.27 19.40 3.22
CA VAL A 166 -4.18 19.38 2.07
C VAL A 166 -5.13 20.58 2.18
N SER A 167 -5.06 21.50 1.21
CA SER A 167 -6.02 22.60 1.09
C SER A 167 -7.37 22.10 0.57
N ASP A 168 -8.44 22.75 0.99
CA ASP A 168 -9.80 22.57 0.46
C ASP A 168 -10.03 23.28 -0.88
N ALA A 169 -9.13 24.17 -1.28
CA ALA A 169 -9.12 24.77 -2.60
C ALA A 169 -8.75 23.73 -3.67
N PRO A 170 -9.64 23.41 -4.63
CA PRO A 170 -9.31 22.52 -5.73
C PRO A 170 -8.40 23.21 -6.75
N ALA A 171 -7.71 22.41 -7.57
CA ALA A 171 -7.02 22.91 -8.75
C ALA A 171 -7.99 23.74 -9.62
N GLN A 172 -7.57 24.94 -10.02
CA GLN A 172 -8.38 25.81 -10.86
C GLN A 172 -8.33 25.31 -12.30
N ALA A 173 -9.41 24.65 -12.74
CA ALA A 173 -9.59 24.23 -14.12
C ALA A 173 -10.99 24.62 -14.60
N THR A 174 -11.12 24.84 -15.91
CA THR A 174 -12.40 25.08 -16.59
C THR A 174 -12.52 24.15 -17.79
N VAL A 175 -13.75 23.86 -18.22
CA VAL A 175 -13.98 23.09 -19.46
C VAL A 175 -14.14 24.09 -20.60
N ASP A 176 -13.37 23.93 -21.67
CA ASP A 176 -13.57 24.66 -22.91
C ASP A 176 -14.95 24.28 -23.47
N PRO A 177 -15.88 25.24 -23.61
CA PRO A 177 -17.25 24.95 -24.03
C PRO A 177 -17.38 24.57 -25.51
N GLN A 178 -16.33 24.79 -26.32
CA GLN A 178 -16.31 24.44 -27.74
C GLN A 178 -15.69 23.08 -27.99
N THR A 179 -14.62 22.72 -27.27
CA THR A 179 -13.89 21.46 -27.48
C THR A 179 -14.23 20.37 -26.47
N GLY A 180 -14.71 20.76 -25.28
CA GLY A 180 -14.92 19.85 -24.15
C GLY A 180 -13.65 19.52 -23.38
N ASP A 181 -12.52 20.13 -23.73
CA ASP A 181 -11.24 19.89 -23.05
C ASP A 181 -11.21 20.58 -21.69
N VAL A 182 -10.52 19.95 -20.73
CA VAL A 182 -10.20 20.59 -19.45
C VAL A 182 -8.98 21.48 -19.67
N VAL A 183 -9.12 22.78 -19.42
CA VAL A 183 -8.05 23.78 -19.49
C VAL A 183 -7.77 24.33 -18.10
N ASP A 184 -6.50 24.36 -17.72
CA ASP A 184 -6.04 25.01 -16.49
C ASP A 184 -6.28 26.53 -16.58
N LYS A 185 -6.59 27.15 -15.44
CA LYS A 185 -6.82 28.60 -15.37
C LYS A 185 -5.54 29.39 -15.11
#